data_AF-A0A1R4IM37-F1
#
_entry.id   AF-A0A1R4IM37-F1
#
_cell.length_a   1.000
_cell.length_b   1.000
_cell.length_c   1.000
_cell.angle_alpha   90.00
_cell.angle_beta   90.00
_cell.angle_gamma   90.00
#
_symmetry.space_group_name_H-M   'P 1'
#
loop_
_entity.id
_entity.type
_entity.pdbx_description
1 polymer ?
#
loop_
_entity_poly.entity_id
_entity_poly.type
_entity_poly.pdbx_seq_one_letter_code
_entity_poly.pdbx_strand_id
1 'polypeptide(L)'
;MRAETGAEFFASPQRHVLGAHEDAFKDETRWTAITGRVLALSANEEGDLPQVGQFQQMSMEPHLSMYRQLAQNFCAETSLPMSAVGLFTDSPASAEAMQAAEAQLAEDAEYQWRVFRPALLRLQQNVVMLRDGTDQVPTDSWRANVNWTPARWVSPQAASDFVVKAVAAMPELAQTSVMMRRLGLSQGEIDEILTELTRANASGILDRVLAAAEPLAPAAVADEPAAEVTDVVAAG
;
A
#
# COMPACT_ATOMS: atom_id res chain seq x y z
N MET A 1 -11.33 -4.25 -34.22
CA MET A 1 -11.68 -3.98 -35.63
C MET A 1 -10.74 -3.03 -36.36
N ARG A 2 -10.67 -1.72 -36.07
CA ARG A 2 -9.82 -0.79 -36.88
C ARG A 2 -8.32 -1.13 -36.86
N ALA A 3 -7.77 -1.50 -35.70
CA ALA A 3 -6.36 -1.89 -35.58
C ALA A 3 -6.06 -3.24 -36.24
N GLU A 4 -6.99 -4.20 -36.19
CA GLU A 4 -6.86 -5.50 -36.85
C GLU A 4 -6.86 -5.35 -38.37
N THR A 5 -7.81 -4.58 -38.91
CA THR A 5 -7.85 -4.25 -40.35
C THR A 5 -6.58 -3.51 -40.78
N GLY A 6 -6.11 -2.54 -39.99
CA GLY A 6 -4.84 -1.87 -40.25
C GLY A 6 -3.66 -2.86 -40.28
N ALA A 7 -3.58 -3.76 -39.30
CA ALA A 7 -2.53 -4.76 -39.19
C ALA A 7 -2.50 -5.72 -40.39
N GLU A 8 -3.66 -6.10 -40.93
CA GLU A 8 -3.75 -6.91 -42.14
C GLU A 8 -3.15 -6.20 -43.37
N PHE A 9 -3.44 -4.92 -43.56
CA PHE A 9 -2.85 -4.12 -44.65
C PHE A 9 -1.36 -3.82 -44.44
N PHE A 10 -0.90 -3.77 -43.19
CA PHE A 10 0.52 -3.63 -42.86
C PHE A 10 1.31 -4.91 -43.13
N ALA A 11 0.73 -6.07 -42.79
CA ALA A 11 1.35 -7.37 -43.05
C ALA A 11 1.35 -7.76 -44.54
N SER A 12 0.53 -7.09 -45.37
CA SER A 12 0.43 -7.32 -46.82
C SER A 12 0.86 -6.07 -47.61
N PRO A 13 2.15 -5.92 -47.94
CA PRO A 13 2.64 -4.72 -48.59
C PRO A 13 2.10 -4.59 -50.01
N GLN A 14 1.36 -3.51 -50.28
CA GLN A 14 0.81 -3.25 -51.61
C GLN A 14 1.90 -2.69 -52.54
N ARG A 15 2.06 -3.35 -53.70
CA ARG A 15 3.00 -2.96 -54.75
C ARG A 15 2.22 -2.59 -56.01
N HIS A 16 2.73 -1.64 -56.78
CA HIS A 16 2.22 -1.29 -58.09
C HIS A 16 3.33 -1.40 -59.13
N VAL A 17 2.93 -1.69 -60.36
CA VAL A 17 3.84 -1.86 -61.49
C VAL A 17 3.31 -0.97 -62.62
N LEU A 18 4.16 -0.11 -63.15
CA LEU A 18 3.85 0.76 -64.30
C LEU A 18 4.67 0.31 -65.51
N GLY A 19 4.03 0.25 -66.68
CA GLY A 19 4.70 -0.07 -67.95
C GLY A 19 4.96 -1.57 -68.21
N ALA A 20 4.36 -2.48 -67.44
CA ALA A 20 4.49 -3.92 -67.69
C ALA A 20 3.49 -4.43 -68.75
N HIS A 21 3.91 -5.42 -69.53
CA HIS A 21 3.09 -6.05 -70.57
C HIS A 21 1.91 -6.82 -69.97
N GLU A 22 0.72 -6.78 -70.60
CA GLU A 22 -0.48 -7.45 -70.10
C GLU A 22 -0.30 -8.98 -70.03
N ASP A 23 0.42 -9.56 -71.00
CA ASP A 23 0.74 -10.99 -71.01
C ASP A 23 1.71 -11.40 -69.89
N ALA A 24 2.35 -10.44 -69.21
CA ALA A 24 3.20 -10.76 -68.06
C ALA A 24 2.39 -11.26 -66.85
N PHE A 25 1.06 -11.06 -66.85
CA PHE A 25 0.15 -11.43 -65.76
C PHE A 25 -1.03 -12.32 -66.20
N LYS A 26 -1.13 -12.68 -67.48
CA LYS A 26 -2.14 -13.63 -67.96
C LYS A 26 -1.85 -15.03 -67.40
N ASP A 27 -2.91 -15.74 -67.06
CA ASP A 27 -2.92 -17.12 -66.54
C ASP A 27 -2.36 -17.36 -65.13
N GLU A 28 -1.98 -16.31 -64.39
CA GLU A 28 -1.41 -16.44 -63.04
C GLU A 28 -2.35 -15.95 -61.93
N THR A 29 -2.24 -16.56 -60.75
CA THR A 29 -2.96 -16.05 -59.57
C THR A 29 -2.32 -14.75 -59.09
N ARG A 30 -3.15 -13.83 -58.55
CA ARG A 30 -2.68 -12.56 -58.00
C ARG A 30 -1.59 -12.72 -56.94
N TRP A 31 -1.59 -13.85 -56.22
CA TRP A 31 -0.54 -14.21 -55.25
C TRP A 31 0.80 -14.56 -55.92
N THR A 32 0.79 -15.42 -56.95
CA THR A 32 1.99 -15.76 -57.74
C THR A 32 2.59 -14.50 -58.40
N ALA A 33 1.73 -13.61 -58.89
CA ALA A 33 2.13 -12.34 -59.47
C ALA A 33 2.88 -11.44 -58.47
N ILE A 34 2.35 -11.28 -57.24
CA ILE A 34 2.92 -10.40 -56.21
C ILE A 34 4.20 -10.97 -55.58
N THR A 35 4.25 -12.29 -55.32
CA THR A 35 5.36 -12.93 -54.61
C THR A 35 6.55 -13.24 -55.52
N GLY A 36 6.32 -13.48 -56.82
CA GLY A 36 7.38 -13.88 -57.76
C GLY A 36 7.56 -12.97 -58.97
N ARG A 37 6.49 -12.66 -59.71
CA ARG A 37 6.58 -12.03 -61.05
C ARG A 37 7.01 -10.55 -61.00
N VAL A 38 6.56 -9.81 -59.99
CA VAL A 38 6.94 -8.39 -59.78
C VAL A 38 8.46 -8.21 -59.60
N LEU A 39 9.20 -9.25 -59.21
CA LEU A 39 10.66 -9.22 -59.04
C LEU A 39 11.45 -9.50 -60.34
N ALA A 40 10.78 -9.98 -61.39
CA ALA A 40 11.41 -10.48 -62.62
C ALA A 40 10.71 -9.96 -63.89
N LEU A 41 10.35 -8.68 -63.91
CA LEU A 41 9.73 -8.06 -65.08
C LEU A 41 10.79 -7.72 -66.14
N SER A 42 10.54 -8.15 -67.38
CA SER A 42 11.37 -7.82 -68.54
C SER A 42 11.00 -6.46 -69.14
N ALA A 43 11.88 -5.88 -69.95
CA ALA A 43 11.60 -4.66 -70.71
C ALA A 43 10.37 -4.83 -71.62
N ASN A 44 9.64 -3.74 -71.83
CA ASN A 44 8.47 -3.69 -72.71
C ASN A 44 8.87 -3.65 -74.20
N GLU A 45 7.89 -3.68 -75.11
CA GLU A 45 8.12 -3.69 -76.57
C GLU A 45 8.87 -2.45 -77.09
N GLU A 46 8.84 -1.34 -76.34
CA GLU A 46 9.56 -0.08 -76.62
C GLU A 46 10.98 -0.04 -76.02
N GLY A 47 11.40 -1.08 -75.29
CA GLY A 47 12.72 -1.19 -74.67
C GLY A 47 12.86 -0.51 -73.30
N ASP A 48 11.76 0.02 -72.75
CA ASP A 48 11.72 0.65 -71.44
C ASP A 48 11.53 -0.40 -70.33
N LEU A 49 12.28 -0.22 -69.24
CA LEU A 49 12.20 -1.08 -68.05
C LEU A 49 10.95 -0.69 -67.22
N PRO A 50 10.09 -1.65 -66.86
CA PRO A 50 8.91 -1.38 -66.05
C PRO A 50 9.30 -0.89 -64.65
N GLN A 51 8.60 0.14 -64.17
CA GLN A 51 8.85 0.70 -62.84
C GLN A 51 7.98 0.02 -61.80
N VAL A 52 8.64 -0.57 -60.79
CA VAL A 52 7.96 -1.16 -59.63
C VAL A 52 8.05 -0.18 -58.48
N GLY A 53 6.89 0.26 -57.98
CA GLY A 53 6.78 1.12 -56.81
C GLY A 53 6.03 0.42 -55.68
N GLN A 54 6.25 0.88 -54.46
CA GLN A 54 5.45 0.49 -53.31
C GLN A 54 4.59 1.67 -52.89
N PHE A 55 3.35 1.42 -52.48
CA PHE A 55 2.62 2.43 -51.73
C PHE A 55 3.29 2.66 -50.37
N GLN A 56 3.28 3.89 -49.88
CA GLN A 56 3.80 4.18 -48.54
C GLN A 56 3.02 3.33 -47.53
N GLN A 57 3.73 2.46 -46.81
CA GLN A 57 3.11 1.62 -45.79
C GLN A 57 2.57 2.51 -44.67
N MET A 58 1.30 2.32 -44.30
CA MET A 58 0.74 3.02 -43.15
C MET A 58 1.44 2.53 -41.87
N SER A 59 1.91 3.46 -41.04
CA SER A 59 2.50 3.13 -39.75
C SER A 59 1.42 2.65 -38.76
N MET A 60 1.78 1.70 -37.90
CA MET A 60 0.95 1.27 -36.77
C MET A 60 1.02 2.22 -35.56
N GLU A 61 1.91 3.21 -35.58
CA GLU A 61 2.12 4.12 -34.45
C GLU A 61 0.85 4.87 -33.98
N PRO A 62 -0.08 5.32 -34.86
CA PRO A 62 -1.32 5.96 -34.43
C PRO A 62 -2.25 5.03 -33.63
N HIS A 63 -2.19 3.72 -33.86
CA HIS A 63 -2.95 2.76 -33.07
C HIS A 63 -2.34 2.58 -31.68
N LEU A 64 -1.01 2.52 -31.59
CA LEU A 64 -0.29 2.45 -30.32
C LEU A 64 -0.50 3.72 -29.48
N SER A 65 -0.50 4.91 -30.11
CA SER A 65 -0.77 6.16 -29.40
C SER A 65 -2.20 6.23 -28.86
N MET A 66 -3.19 5.72 -29.60
CA MET A 66 -4.57 5.57 -29.11
C MET A 66 -4.64 4.65 -27.88
N TYR A 67 -3.93 3.51 -27.88
CA TYR A 67 -3.88 2.62 -26.72
C TYR A 67 -3.22 3.30 -25.51
N ARG A 68 -2.12 4.04 -25.71
CA ARG A 68 -1.48 4.82 -24.64
C ARG A 68 -2.42 5.88 -24.06
N GLN A 69 -3.19 6.57 -24.91
CA GLN A 69 -4.20 7.53 -24.45
C GLN A 69 -5.33 6.86 -23.65
N LEU A 70 -5.81 5.71 -24.11
CA LEU A 70 -6.84 4.96 -23.38
C LEU A 70 -6.33 4.51 -22.01
N ALA A 71 -5.08 4.03 -21.95
CA ALA A 71 -4.43 3.68 -20.69
C ALA A 71 -4.28 4.89 -19.75
N GLN A 72 -3.92 6.07 -20.28
CA GLN A 72 -3.87 7.32 -19.53
C GLN A 72 -5.24 7.67 -18.93
N ASN A 73 -6.30 7.62 -19.73
CA ASN A 73 -7.66 7.90 -19.26
C ASN A 73 -8.11 6.90 -18.19
N PHE A 74 -7.76 5.61 -18.36
CA PHE A 74 -8.05 4.58 -17.36
C PHE A 74 -7.36 4.85 -16.03
N CYS A 75 -6.06 5.17 -16.05
CA CYS A 75 -5.32 5.53 -14.84
C CYS A 75 -5.90 6.76 -14.14
N ALA A 76 -6.27 7.80 -14.92
CA ALA A 76 -6.86 9.02 -14.39
C ALA A 76 -8.22 8.78 -13.70
N GLU A 77 -9.05 7.89 -14.25
CA GLU A 77 -10.37 7.57 -13.68
C GLU A 77 -10.27 6.67 -12.43
N THR A 78 -9.29 5.76 -12.42
CA THR A 78 -9.14 4.76 -11.34
C THR A 78 -8.21 5.21 -10.21
N SER A 79 -7.67 6.43 -10.29
CA SER A 79 -6.60 6.93 -9.42
C SER A 79 -5.34 6.02 -9.42
N LEU A 80 -5.17 5.15 -10.42
CA LEU A 80 -4.03 4.24 -10.48
C LEU A 80 -2.78 4.97 -11.00
N PRO A 81 -1.61 4.72 -10.42
CA PRO A 81 -0.38 5.31 -10.91
C PRO A 81 -0.03 4.75 -12.29
N MET A 82 0.46 5.62 -13.18
CA MET A 82 0.86 5.28 -14.54
C MET A 82 1.95 4.21 -14.61
N SER A 83 2.80 4.15 -13.58
CA SER A 83 3.84 3.13 -13.41
C SER A 83 3.26 1.72 -13.27
N ALA A 84 2.04 1.56 -12.75
CA ALA A 84 1.40 0.25 -12.56
C ALA A 84 0.97 -0.40 -13.88
N VAL A 85 0.72 0.39 -14.93
CA VAL A 85 0.25 -0.10 -16.23
C VAL A 85 1.41 -0.53 -17.15
N GLY A 86 2.66 -0.23 -16.79
CA GLY A 86 3.86 -0.73 -17.49
C GLY A 86 4.07 -0.19 -18.90
N LEU A 87 3.21 0.70 -19.40
CA LEU A 87 3.33 1.35 -20.71
C LEU A 87 4.27 2.56 -20.71
N PHE A 88 4.65 3.05 -19.52
CA PHE A 88 5.40 4.28 -19.33
C PHE A 88 6.69 3.96 -18.55
N THR A 89 7.76 3.71 -19.28
CA THR A 89 9.09 3.37 -18.72
C THR A 89 10.09 4.50 -18.87
N ASP A 90 9.65 5.76 -18.75
CA ASP A 90 10.58 6.89 -18.76
C ASP A 90 10.91 7.27 -17.31
N SER A 91 12.12 6.86 -16.93
CA SER A 91 12.85 7.10 -15.68
C SER A 91 12.43 6.29 -14.45
N PRO A 92 13.40 5.73 -13.69
CA PRO A 92 13.12 5.17 -12.38
C PRO A 92 12.60 6.28 -11.47
N ALA A 93 11.34 6.17 -11.04
CA ALA A 93 10.75 7.10 -10.09
C ALA A 93 11.44 6.96 -8.72
N SER A 94 11.75 8.10 -8.08
CA SER A 94 12.20 8.08 -6.68
C SER A 94 11.10 7.54 -5.78
N ALA A 95 11.45 7.01 -4.61
CA ALA A 95 10.46 6.50 -3.65
C ALA A 95 9.41 7.55 -3.27
N GLU A 96 9.81 8.82 -3.14
CA GLU A 96 8.90 9.94 -2.87
C GLU A 96 7.97 10.23 -4.05
N ALA A 97 8.48 10.14 -5.29
CA ALA A 97 7.64 10.31 -6.48
C ALA A 97 6.62 9.16 -6.62
N MET A 98 7.00 7.93 -6.28
CA MET A 98 6.08 6.79 -6.24
C MET A 98 5.00 6.99 -5.17
N GLN A 99 5.39 7.41 -3.96
CA GLN A 99 4.45 7.72 -2.88
C GLN A 99 3.53 8.91 -3.19
N ALA A 100 4.00 9.88 -3.96
CA ALA A 100 3.18 10.99 -4.43
C ALA A 100 2.18 10.53 -5.50
N ALA A 101 2.61 9.66 -6.43
CA ALA A 101 1.73 9.09 -7.45
C ALA A 101 0.64 8.18 -6.85
N GLU A 102 0.96 7.46 -5.77
CA GLU A 102 0.00 6.62 -5.04
C GLU A 102 -0.86 7.40 -4.03
N ALA A 103 -0.62 8.70 -3.84
CA ALA A 103 -1.29 9.50 -2.81
C ALA A 103 -2.80 9.50 -2.96
N GLN A 104 -3.29 9.74 -4.17
CA GLN A 104 -4.72 9.80 -4.48
C GLN A 104 -5.38 8.43 -4.25
N LEU A 105 -4.73 7.34 -4.65
CA LEU A 105 -5.22 5.98 -4.42
C LEU A 105 -5.31 5.66 -2.91
N ALA A 106 -4.31 6.07 -2.13
CA ALA A 106 -4.32 5.89 -0.68
C ALA A 106 -5.44 6.70 -0.01
N GLU A 107 -5.70 7.93 -0.47
CA GLU A 107 -6.83 8.75 0.01
C GLU A 107 -8.18 8.13 -0.31
N ASP A 108 -8.35 7.57 -1.52
CA ASP A 108 -9.56 6.85 -1.93
C ASP A 108 -9.78 5.60 -1.05
N ALA A 109 -8.72 4.87 -0.73
CA ALA A 109 -8.77 3.72 0.18
C ALA A 109 -9.15 4.13 1.62
N GLU A 110 -8.56 5.22 2.13
CA GLU A 110 -8.93 5.75 3.45
C GLU A 110 -10.37 6.26 3.50
N TYR A 111 -10.86 6.83 2.40
CA TYR A 111 -12.26 7.20 2.26
C TYR A 111 -13.17 5.96 2.35
N GLN A 112 -12.84 4.87 1.65
CA GLN A 112 -13.60 3.62 1.69
C GLN A 112 -13.67 3.01 3.09
N TRP A 113 -12.60 3.08 3.90
CA TRP A 113 -12.64 2.64 5.29
C TRP A 113 -13.66 3.36 6.15
N ARG A 114 -13.85 4.66 5.90
CA ARG A 114 -14.89 5.44 6.59
C ARG A 114 -16.29 4.96 6.20
N VAL A 115 -16.49 4.57 4.94
CA VAL A 115 -17.76 4.05 4.43
C VAL A 115 -18.07 2.67 5.01
N PHE A 116 -17.08 1.78 5.11
CA PHE A 116 -17.30 0.41 5.61
C PHE A 116 -17.42 0.31 7.13
N ARG A 117 -16.84 1.26 7.88
CA ARG A 117 -16.81 1.21 9.35
C ARG A 117 -18.20 1.05 10.00
N PRO A 118 -19.25 1.83 9.66
CA PRO A 118 -20.57 1.65 10.25
C PRO A 118 -21.19 0.28 9.95
N ALA A 119 -20.98 -0.26 8.75
CA ALA A 119 -21.51 -1.56 8.36
C ALA A 119 -20.82 -2.70 9.15
N LEU A 120 -19.50 -2.61 9.34
CA LEU A 120 -18.74 -3.59 10.12
C LEU A 120 -19.12 -3.57 11.61
N LEU A 121 -19.34 -2.39 12.19
CA LEU A 121 -19.80 -2.28 13.58
C LEU A 121 -21.20 -2.89 13.77
N ARG A 122 -22.12 -2.67 12.82
CA ARG A 122 -23.44 -3.33 12.82
C ARG A 122 -23.33 -4.85 12.68
N LEU A 123 -22.44 -5.32 11.81
CA LEU A 123 -22.18 -6.77 11.67
C LEU A 123 -21.69 -7.36 12.99
N GLN A 124 -20.73 -6.71 13.65
CA GLN A 124 -20.25 -7.13 14.97
C GLN A 124 -21.39 -7.20 15.99
N GLN A 125 -22.23 -6.16 16.06
CA GLN A 125 -23.39 -6.12 16.95
C GLN A 125 -24.33 -7.31 16.70
N ASN A 126 -24.67 -7.57 15.44
CA ASN A 126 -25.52 -8.70 15.06
C ASN A 126 -24.91 -10.05 15.44
N VAL A 127 -23.59 -10.22 15.27
CA VAL A 127 -22.89 -11.45 15.65
C VAL A 127 -22.95 -11.68 17.16
N VAL A 128 -22.77 -10.62 17.97
CA VAL A 128 -22.85 -10.73 19.44
C VAL A 128 -24.29 -11.05 19.87
N MET A 129 -25.29 -10.37 19.29
CA MET A 129 -26.70 -10.63 19.58
C MET A 129 -27.10 -12.08 19.26
N LEU A 130 -26.62 -12.62 18.13
CA LEU A 130 -26.86 -14.01 17.75
C LEU A 130 -26.17 -15.00 18.70
N ARG A 131 -24.94 -14.71 19.13
CA ARG A 131 -24.19 -15.54 20.09
C ARG A 131 -24.87 -15.60 21.46
N ASP A 132 -25.34 -14.45 21.94
CA ASP A 132 -25.91 -14.31 23.29
C ASP A 132 -27.43 -14.55 23.31
N GLY A 133 -28.07 -14.71 22.15
CA GLY A 133 -29.51 -14.92 22.03
C GLY A 133 -30.34 -13.70 22.43
N THR A 134 -29.77 -12.50 22.33
CA THR A 134 -30.43 -11.25 22.75
C THR A 134 -31.08 -10.54 21.56
N ASP A 135 -32.24 -9.94 21.79
CA ASP A 135 -32.96 -9.09 20.84
C ASP A 135 -32.55 -7.61 20.92
N GLN A 136 -31.82 -7.23 21.97
CA GLN A 136 -31.28 -5.89 22.19
C GLN A 136 -29.79 -5.81 21.89
N VAL A 137 -29.37 -4.66 21.37
CA VAL A 137 -27.95 -4.34 21.13
C VAL A 137 -27.25 -4.17 22.47
N PRO A 138 -26.20 -4.93 22.77
CA PRO A 138 -25.46 -4.80 24.03
C PRO A 138 -24.88 -3.41 24.20
N THR A 139 -25.03 -2.81 25.38
CA THR A 139 -24.54 -1.45 25.67
C THR A 139 -23.02 -1.32 25.53
N ASP A 140 -22.27 -2.38 25.77
CA ASP A 140 -20.81 -2.37 25.59
C ASP A 140 -20.38 -2.31 24.12
N SER A 141 -21.25 -2.68 23.18
CA SER A 141 -20.94 -2.65 21.75
C SER A 141 -20.66 -1.23 21.23
N TRP A 142 -21.18 -0.18 21.90
CA TRP A 142 -20.92 1.22 21.57
C TRP A 142 -19.46 1.62 21.80
N ARG A 143 -18.71 0.86 22.61
CA ARG A 143 -17.28 1.07 22.87
C ARG A 143 -16.41 0.42 21.80
N ALA A 144 -16.97 -0.49 21.00
CA ALA A 144 -16.23 -1.16 19.94
C ALA A 144 -15.89 -0.19 18.82
N ASN A 145 -14.69 -0.36 18.25
CA ASN A 145 -14.22 0.47 17.18
C ASN A 145 -13.37 -0.35 16.20
N VAL A 146 -13.42 0.03 14.92
CA VAL A 146 -12.62 -0.61 13.88
C VAL A 146 -11.33 0.18 13.73
N ASN A 147 -10.21 -0.50 13.94
CA ASN A 147 -8.89 0.05 13.67
C ASN A 147 -8.42 -0.44 12.29
N TRP A 148 -8.12 0.51 11.41
CA TRP A 148 -7.56 0.23 10.09
C TRP A 148 -6.06 0.47 10.09
N THR A 149 -5.31 -0.41 9.43
CA THR A 149 -3.90 -0.16 9.10
C THR A 149 -3.85 0.96 8.07
N PRO A 150 -2.99 1.99 8.17
CA PRO A 150 -2.91 3.09 7.19
C PRO A 150 -2.70 2.63 5.74
N ALA A 151 -3.28 3.34 4.77
CA ALA A 151 -3.30 2.87 3.36
C ALA A 151 -2.01 3.24 2.65
N ARG A 152 -1.51 4.44 2.98
CA ARG A 152 -0.22 4.90 2.55
C ARG A 152 0.87 4.05 3.20
N TRP A 153 1.74 3.51 2.37
CA TRP A 153 2.94 2.86 2.85
C TRP A 153 3.85 3.88 3.56
N VAL A 154 4.29 3.53 4.76
CA VAL A 154 5.24 4.30 5.55
C VAL A 154 6.44 3.39 5.81
N SER A 155 7.65 3.89 5.56
CA SER A 155 8.85 3.10 5.83
C SER A 155 8.98 2.84 7.34
N PRO A 156 9.52 1.68 7.76
CA PRO A 156 9.76 1.41 9.19
C PRO A 156 10.61 2.49 9.87
N GLN A 157 11.53 3.11 9.11
CA GLN A 157 12.35 4.21 9.58
C GLN A 157 11.51 5.47 9.84
N ALA A 158 10.63 5.85 8.91
CA ALA A 158 9.75 6.99 9.07
C ALA A 158 8.74 6.78 10.21
N ALA A 159 8.21 5.56 10.36
CA ALA A 159 7.35 5.18 11.48
C ALA A 159 8.07 5.30 12.83
N SER A 160 9.32 4.83 12.90
CA SER A 160 10.13 4.91 14.13
C SER A 160 10.46 6.35 14.51
N ASP A 161 10.88 7.17 13.54
CA ASP A 161 11.16 8.59 13.75
C ASP A 161 9.91 9.35 14.23
N PHE A 162 8.73 9.06 13.65
CA PHE A 162 7.46 9.58 14.13
C PHE A 162 7.20 9.21 15.60
N VAL A 163 7.37 7.94 15.98
CA VAL A 163 7.14 7.47 17.35
C VAL A 163 8.11 8.16 18.32
N VAL A 164 9.40 8.25 17.99
CA VAL A 164 10.41 8.91 18.84
C VAL A 164 10.05 10.39 19.06
N LYS A 165 9.66 11.11 18.01
CA LYS A 165 9.25 12.52 18.11
C LYS A 165 7.96 12.70 18.90
N ALA A 166 6.98 11.82 18.67
CA ALA A 166 5.71 11.85 19.40
C ALA A 166 5.91 11.59 20.90
N VAL A 167 6.74 10.61 21.26
CA VAL A 167 7.07 10.29 22.66
C VAL A 167 7.90 11.39 23.30
N ALA A 168 8.83 12.02 22.57
CA ALA A 168 9.60 13.15 23.08
C ALA A 168 8.71 14.35 23.42
N ALA A 169 7.67 14.61 22.62
CA ALA A 169 6.70 15.67 22.87
C ALA A 169 5.69 15.32 23.97
N MET A 170 5.27 14.05 24.03
CA MET A 170 4.30 13.55 25.00
C MET A 170 4.76 12.18 25.55
N PRO A 171 5.51 12.17 26.68
CA PRO A 171 6.11 10.96 27.22
C PRO A 171 5.09 9.86 27.57
N GLU A 172 3.86 10.23 27.90
CA GLU A 172 2.76 9.31 28.22
C GLU A 172 2.43 8.36 27.05
N LEU A 173 2.73 8.76 25.81
CA LEU A 173 2.46 7.94 24.63
C LEU A 173 3.33 6.68 24.55
N ALA A 174 4.47 6.65 25.24
CA ALA A 174 5.44 5.55 25.16
C ALA A 174 4.83 4.20 25.53
N GLN A 175 3.86 4.18 26.45
CA GLN A 175 3.23 2.96 26.94
C GLN A 175 1.92 2.61 26.22
N THR A 176 1.54 3.39 25.20
CA THR A 176 0.24 3.20 24.54
C THR A 176 0.35 2.18 23.40
N SER A 177 -0.64 1.29 23.31
CA SER A 177 -0.78 0.36 22.18
C SER A 177 -0.99 1.08 20.83
N VAL A 178 -1.40 2.36 20.87
CA VAL A 178 -1.52 3.20 19.66
C VAL A 178 -0.15 3.44 19.03
N MET A 179 0.87 3.78 19.82
CA MET A 179 2.22 3.97 19.29
C MET A 179 2.85 2.67 18.79
N MET A 180 2.61 1.56 19.50
CA MET A 180 3.06 0.24 19.06
C MET A 180 2.46 -0.16 17.70
N ARG A 181 1.16 0.12 17.47
CA ARG A 181 0.54 -0.08 16.15
C ARG A 181 1.09 0.87 15.09
N ARG A 182 1.38 2.13 15.44
CA ARG A 182 1.99 3.10 14.52
C ARG A 182 3.40 2.74 14.12
N LEU A 183 4.13 2.02 14.99
CA LEU A 183 5.43 1.42 14.68
C LEU A 183 5.33 0.28 13.65
N GLY A 184 4.13 -0.26 13.43
CA GLY A 184 3.87 -1.37 12.50
C GLY A 184 3.84 -2.74 13.15
N LEU A 185 3.83 -2.82 14.48
CA LEU A 185 3.67 -4.07 15.20
C LEU A 185 2.26 -4.64 14.99
N SER A 186 2.20 -5.94 14.74
CA SER A 186 0.95 -6.70 14.67
C SER A 186 0.26 -6.76 16.02
N GLN A 187 -1.05 -7.03 16.03
CA GLN A 187 -1.79 -7.14 17.28
C GLN A 187 -1.24 -8.28 18.18
N GLY A 188 -0.77 -9.38 17.58
CA GLY A 188 -0.17 -10.48 18.34
C GLY A 188 1.12 -10.08 19.04
N GLU A 189 2.02 -9.38 18.34
CA GLU A 189 3.26 -8.87 18.93
C GLU A 189 2.98 -7.86 20.05
N ILE A 190 1.96 -7.01 19.89
CA ILE A 190 1.56 -6.05 20.92
C ILE A 190 1.08 -6.77 22.18
N ASP A 191 0.22 -7.78 22.03
CA ASP A 191 -0.32 -8.53 23.16
C ASP A 191 0.79 -9.30 23.90
N GLU A 192 1.76 -9.84 23.17
CA GLU A 192 2.96 -10.48 23.73
C GLU A 192 3.81 -9.48 24.54
N ILE A 193 4.15 -8.34 23.94
CA ILE A 193 4.94 -7.26 24.59
C ILE A 193 4.24 -6.77 25.87
N LEU A 194 2.93 -6.55 25.82
CA LEU A 194 2.16 -6.09 26.99
C LEU A 194 2.12 -7.16 28.10
N THR A 195 2.07 -8.44 27.74
CA THR A 195 2.12 -9.56 28.69
C THR A 195 3.49 -9.63 29.38
N GLU A 196 4.57 -9.47 28.62
CA GLU A 196 5.93 -9.43 29.14
C GLU A 196 6.17 -8.23 30.07
N LEU A 197 5.74 -7.03 29.64
CA LEU A 197 5.80 -5.81 30.47
C LEU A 197 5.03 -5.97 31.78
N THR A 198 3.84 -6.56 31.73
CA THR A 198 3.02 -6.81 32.93
C THR A 198 3.71 -7.78 33.88
N ARG A 199 4.32 -8.84 33.35
CA ARG A 199 5.10 -9.81 34.15
C ARG A 199 6.31 -9.16 34.82
N ALA A 200 7.06 -8.33 34.10
CA ALA A 200 8.23 -7.62 34.63
C ALA A 200 7.84 -6.57 35.68
N ASN A 201 6.72 -5.86 35.48
CA ASN A 201 6.21 -4.91 36.46
C ASN A 201 5.71 -5.61 37.73
N ALA A 202 5.10 -6.79 37.62
CA ALA A 202 4.63 -7.58 38.75
C ALA A 202 5.79 -8.02 39.67
N SER A 203 6.92 -8.49 39.11
CA SER A 203 8.10 -8.80 39.92
C SER A 203 8.64 -7.57 40.65
N GLY A 204 8.70 -6.41 39.99
CA GLY A 204 9.16 -5.17 40.62
C GLY A 204 8.20 -4.60 41.69
N ILE A 205 6.92 -4.96 41.69
CA ILE A 205 5.98 -4.64 42.77
C ILE A 205 6.20 -5.59 43.95
N LEU A 206 6.37 -6.90 43.70
CA LEU A 206 6.66 -7.89 44.74
C LEU A 206 7.95 -7.57 45.49
N ASP A 207 9.01 -7.21 44.78
CA ASP A 207 10.29 -6.80 45.40
C ASP A 207 10.13 -5.54 46.26
N ARG A 208 9.32 -4.56 45.82
CA ARG A 208 9.01 -3.36 46.62
C ARG A 208 8.19 -3.67 47.87
N VAL A 209 7.23 -4.59 47.76
CA VAL A 209 6.43 -5.03 48.92
C VAL A 209 7.28 -5.83 49.90
N LEU A 210 8.15 -6.71 49.41
CA LEU A 210 9.10 -7.49 50.23
C LEU A 210 10.13 -6.59 50.92
N ALA A 211 10.70 -5.62 50.21
CA ALA A 211 11.62 -4.63 50.79
C ALA A 211 10.94 -3.70 51.80
N ALA A 212 9.66 -3.36 51.59
CA ALA A 212 8.87 -2.60 52.57
C ALA A 212 8.41 -3.45 53.77
N ALA A 213 8.41 -4.78 53.63
CA ALA A 213 8.09 -5.73 54.70
C ALA A 213 9.32 -6.15 55.53
N GLU A 214 10.52 -5.76 55.12
CA GLU A 214 11.74 -5.96 55.91
C GLU A 214 11.74 -4.97 57.09
N PRO A 215 11.88 -5.45 58.34
CA PRO A 215 11.24 -4.81 59.49
C PRO A 215 11.97 -3.55 59.96
N LEU A 216 11.19 -2.60 60.50
CA LEU A 216 11.66 -1.59 61.45
C LEU A 216 12.57 -2.27 62.49
N ALA A 217 13.84 -1.90 62.51
CA ALA A 217 14.75 -2.29 63.59
C ALA A 217 14.12 -1.92 64.95
N PRO A 218 14.23 -2.77 65.98
CA PRO A 218 13.61 -2.50 67.27
C PRO A 218 14.17 -1.18 67.81
N ALA A 219 13.28 -0.26 68.15
CA ALA A 219 13.62 1.00 68.80
C ALA A 219 14.46 0.70 70.04
N ALA A 220 15.68 1.22 70.06
CA ALA A 220 16.55 1.18 71.24
C ALA A 220 15.78 1.79 72.42
N VAL A 221 15.53 0.97 73.44
CA VAL A 221 14.99 1.43 74.72
C VAL A 221 16.03 2.37 75.31
N ALA A 222 15.70 3.66 75.36
CA ALA A 222 16.50 4.64 76.07
C ALA A 222 16.43 4.35 77.57
N ASP A 223 17.59 4.19 78.18
CA ASP A 223 17.80 4.04 79.62
C ASP A 223 17.42 5.37 80.31
N GLU A 224 16.39 5.37 81.17
CA GLU A 224 16.05 6.51 82.01
C GLU A 224 16.97 6.55 83.25
N PRO A 225 17.57 7.70 83.63
CA PRO A 225 18.33 7.78 84.86
C PRO A 225 17.39 7.85 86.08
N ALA A 226 17.73 7.07 87.11
CA ALA A 226 17.02 7.01 88.38
C ALA A 226 16.90 8.39 89.06
N ALA A 227 15.67 8.75 89.43
CA ALA A 227 15.39 9.94 90.24
C ALA A 227 15.76 9.71 91.71
N GLU A 228 16.63 10.56 92.23
CA GLU A 228 17.05 10.63 93.64
C GLU A 228 15.94 11.27 94.48
N VAL A 229 15.39 10.53 95.45
CA VAL A 229 14.41 11.02 96.42
C VAL A 229 15.14 11.78 97.52
N THR A 230 14.89 13.09 97.63
CA THR A 230 15.25 13.89 98.81
C THR A 230 14.01 14.18 99.64
N ASP A 231 13.94 13.56 100.82
CA ASP A 231 12.97 13.87 101.87
C ASP A 231 13.22 15.30 102.40
N VAL A 232 12.19 16.15 102.36
CA VAL A 232 12.15 17.39 103.14
C VAL A 232 11.04 17.28 104.18
N VAL A 233 11.49 17.16 105.43
CA VAL A 233 10.71 17.24 106.66
C VAL A 233 10.09 18.64 106.78
N ALA A 234 8.76 18.70 106.84
CA ALA A 234 8.04 19.91 107.22
C ALA A 234 7.83 19.94 108.74
N ALA A 235 8.32 21.01 109.36
CA ALA A 235 7.96 21.44 110.71
C ALA A 235 7.00 22.64 110.59
N GLY A 236 5.93 22.65 111.39
CA GLY A 236 5.04 23.80 111.60
C GLY A 236 3.62 23.58 111.13
#